data_AF-A0A142VTG7-F1
#
_entry.id   AF-A0A142VTG7-F1
#
_cell.length_a   1.000
_cell.length_b   1.000
_cell.length_c   1.000
_cell.angle_alpha   90.00
_cell.angle_beta   90.00
_cell.angle_gamma   90.00
#
_symmetry.space_group_name_H-M   'P 1'
#
loop_
_entity.id
_entity.type
_entity.pdbx_description
1 polymer ?
#
loop_
_entity_poly.entity_id
_entity_poly.type
_entity_poly.pdbx_seq_one_letter_code
_entity_poly.pdbx_strand_id
1 'polypeptide(L)' 'MEEMDRKVFLAIRVEELGYPEIAARFGITVADVEWHFAGALRVLMIAMDEKDPWWWRFRL' A
#
# COMPACT_ATOMS: atom_id res chain seq x y z
N MET A 1 2.10 -2.73 8.72
CA MET A 1 1.76 -3.05 7.32
C MET A 1 2.33 -4.41 7.02
N GLU A 2 1.54 -5.32 6.44
CA GLU A 2 2.05 -6.62 6.02
C GLU A 2 2.93 -6.50 4.78
N GLU A 3 3.78 -7.50 4.52
CA GLU A 3 4.71 -7.44 3.39
C GLU A 3 3.99 -7.32 2.04
N MET A 4 2.89 -8.06 1.86
CA MET A 4 2.14 -8.05 0.60
C MET A 4 1.37 -6.75 0.38
N ASP A 5 0.78 -6.17 1.44
CA ASP A 5 0.15 -4.84 1.41
C ASP A 5 1.11 -3.79 0.86
N ARG A 6 2.37 -3.81 1.34
CA ARG A 6 3.41 -2.88 0.88
C ARG A 6 3.76 -3.11 -0.58
N LYS A 7 3.92 -4.38 -1.00
CA LYS A 7 4.23 -4.74 -2.39
C LYS A 7 3.13 -4.26 -3.34
N VAL A 8 1.87 -4.52 -3.01
CA VAL A 8 0.70 -4.09 -3.81
C VAL A 8 0.60 -2.57 -3.86
N PHE A 9 0.76 -1.88 -2.73
CA PHE A 9 0.69 -0.41 -2.69
C PHE A 9 1.76 0.23 -3.58
N LEU A 10 3.01 -0.23 -3.52
CA LEU A 10 4.09 0.30 -4.35
C LEU A 10 3.88 -0.03 -5.83
N ALA A 11 3.41 -1.23 -6.15
CA ALA A 11 3.11 -1.61 -7.53
C ALA A 11 2.04 -0.68 -8.15
N ILE A 12 1.02 -0.28 -7.40
CA ILE A 12 -0.01 0.66 -7.87
C ILE A 12 0.51 2.10 -7.91
N ARG A 13 1.17 2.57 -6.84
CA ARG A 13 1.45 4.00 -6.65
C ARG A 13 2.79 4.48 -7.20
N VAL A 14 3.74 3.56 -7.41
CA VAL A 14 5.09 3.87 -7.89
C VAL A 14 5.33 3.25 -9.26
N GLU A 15 4.91 2.00 -9.46
CA GLU A 15 5.10 1.30 -10.74
C GLU A 15 3.90 1.47 -11.69
N GLU A 16 2.82 2.12 -11.24
CA GLU A 16 1.59 2.42 -12.00
C GLU A 16 0.92 1.19 -12.64
N LEU A 17 1.08 0.01 -12.02
CA LEU A 17 0.50 -1.23 -12.50
C LEU A 17 -1.00 -1.33 -12.20
N GLY A 18 -1.73 -1.92 -13.14
CA GLY A 18 -3.13 -2.31 -12.97
C GLY A 18 -3.28 -3.58 -12.13
N TYR A 19 -4.49 -3.78 -11.58
CA TYR A 19 -4.79 -4.90 -10.69
C TYR A 19 -4.56 -6.27 -11.34
N PRO A 20 -4.93 -6.50 -12.63
CA PRO A 20 -4.63 -7.76 -13.30
C PRO A 20 -3.12 -8.03 -13.46
N GLU A 21 -2.32 -7.00 -13.69
CA GLU A 21 -0.86 -7.12 -13.86
C GLU A 21 -0.19 -7.47 -12.53
N ILE A 22 -0.68 -6.87 -11.43
CA ILE A 22 -0.24 -7.16 -10.07
C ILE A 22 -0.61 -8.58 -9.67
N ALA A 23 -1.86 -8.99 -9.93
CA ALA A 23 -2.34 -10.35 -9.69
C ALA A 23 -1.46 -11.38 -10.40
N ALA A 24 -1.15 -11.15 -11.69
CA ALA A 24 -0.24 -12.00 -12.45
C ALA A 24 1.19 -12.00 -11.90
N ARG A 25 1.73 -10.83 -11.53
CA ARG A 25 3.10 -10.68 -11.02
C ARG A 25 3.32 -11.41 -9.69
N PHE A 26 2.35 -11.39 -8.80
CA PHE A 26 2.47 -11.97 -7.47
C PHE A 26 1.80 -13.33 -7.32
N GLY A 27 1.15 -13.85 -8.37
CA GLY A 27 0.49 -15.15 -8.34
C GLY A 27 -0.73 -15.18 -7.41
N ILE A 28 -1.46 -14.07 -7.33
CA ILE A 28 -2.65 -13.90 -6.47
C ILE A 28 -3.87 -13.52 -7.32
N THR A 29 -5.07 -13.56 -6.75
CA THR A 29 -6.27 -13.12 -7.46
C THR A 29 -6.40 -11.59 -7.43
N VAL A 30 -7.22 -11.02 -8.32
CA VAL A 30 -7.57 -9.59 -8.27
C VAL A 30 -8.23 -9.22 -6.94
N ALA A 31 -9.03 -10.13 -6.36
CA ALA A 31 -9.64 -9.91 -5.04
C ALA A 31 -8.60 -9.83 -3.92
N ASP A 32 -7.52 -10.63 -4.00
CA ASP A 32 -6.39 -10.52 -3.07
C ASP A 32 -5.65 -9.19 -3.24
N VAL A 33 -5.50 -8.69 -4.47
CA VAL A 33 -4.94 -7.36 -4.74
C VAL A 33 -5.78 -6.27 -4.08
N GLU A 34 -7.10 -6.32 -4.23
CA GLU A 34 -8.03 -5.39 -3.58
C GLU A 34 -7.90 -5.43 -2.05
N TRP A 35 -7.86 -6.64 -1.48
CA TRP A 35 -7.72 -6.84 -0.04
C TRP A 35 -6.42 -6.24 0.50
N HIS A 36 -5.29 -6.56 -0.12
CA HIS A 36 -3.97 -6.04 0.26
C HIS A 36 -3.86 -4.52 0.06
N PHE A 37 -4.45 -3.99 -1.00
CA PHE A 37 -4.47 -2.55 -1.23
C PHE A 37 -5.32 -1.82 -0.17
N ALA A 38 -6.48 -2.36 0.19
CA ALA A 38 -7.30 -1.83 1.28
C ALA A 38 -6.55 -1.87 2.63
N GLY A 39 -5.79 -2.94 2.90
CA GLY A 39 -4.90 -3.05 4.05
C GLY A 39 -3.85 -1.94 4.09
N ALA A 40 -3.19 -1.68 2.96
CA ALA A 40 -2.21 -0.62 2.85
C ALA A 40 -2.81 0.78 3.05
N LEU A 41 -3.99 1.06 2.45
CA LEU A 41 -4.69 2.32 2.61
C LEU A 41 -5.13 2.55 4.06
N ARG A 42 -5.60 1.51 4.76
CA ARG A 42 -5.95 1.61 6.17
C ARG A 42 -4.76 2.07 7.02
N VAL A 43 -3.59 1.47 6.82
CA VAL A 43 -2.37 1.87 7.52
C VAL A 43 -1.98 3.32 7.19
N LEU A 44 -2.08 3.70 5.92
CA LEU A 44 -1.80 5.07 5.48
C LEU A 44 -2.74 6.09 6.14
N MET A 45 -4.05 5.80 6.18
CA MET A 45 -5.04 6.66 6.82
C MET A 45 -4.77 6.84 8.31
N ILE A 46 -4.42 5.76 9.02
CA ILE A 46 -4.05 5.83 10.44
C ILE A 46 -2.81 6.71 10.62
N ALA A 47 -1.79 6.54 9.77
CA ALA A 47 -0.57 7.34 9.84
C ALA A 47 -0.79 8.83 9.51
N MET A 48 -1.76 9.13 8.64
CA MET A 48 -2.13 10.51 8.29
C MET A 48 -2.96 11.20 9.37
N ASP A 49 -3.72 10.45 10.17
CA ASP A 49 -4.51 10.98 11.30
C ASP A 49 -3.66 11.22 12.56
N GLU A 50 -2.40 10.76 12.57
CA GLU A 50 -1.46 11.00 13.66
C GLU A 50 -1.11 12.50 13.74
N LYS A 51 -1.45 13.15 14.87
CA LYS A 51 -1.32 14.61 15.04
C LYS A 51 0.12 15.14 15.08
N ASP A 52 1.09 14.33 15.52
CA ASP A 52 2.52 14.67 15.54
C ASP A 52 3.33 13.44 15.08
N PRO A 53 3.31 13.12 13.78
CA PRO A 53 3.99 11.95 13.29
C PRO A 53 5.50 12.15 13.42
N TRP A 54 6.16 11.27 14.17
CA TRP A 54 7.62 11.34 14.40
C TRP A 54 8.46 11.42 13.12
N TRP A 55 7.97 10.86 12.01
CA TRP A 55 8.61 10.90 10.68
C TRP A 55 8.46 12.26 9.96
N TRP A 56 7.60 13.17 10.44
CA TRP A 56 7.53 14.58 10.00
C TRP A 56 8.46 15.51 10.76
N ARG A 57 9.02 15.07 11.89
CA ARG A 57 9.93 15.89 12.73
C ARG A 57 11.33 16.08 12.11
N PHE A 58 11.57 15.51 10.93
CA PHE A 58 12.81 15.66 10.15
C PHE A 58 12.68 16.64 8.97
N ARG A 59 11.65 17.49 8.94
CA ARG A 59 11.65 18.66 8.05
C ARG A 59 12.59 19.72 8.64
N LEU A 60 13.66 20.00 7.89
CA LEU A 60 14.65 21.08 8.10
C LEU A 60 13.99 22.41 8.47
#